data_AF-A0A8B6CPJ2-F1
#
_entry.id   AF-A0A8B6CPJ2-F1
#
_cell.length_a   1.000
_cell.length_b   1.000
_cell.length_c   1.000
_cell.angle_alpha   90.00
_cell.angle_beta   90.00
_cell.angle_gamma   90.00
#
_symmetry.space_group_name_H-M   'P 1'
#
loop_
_entity.id
_entity.type
_entity.pdbx_description
1 polymer ?
#
loop_
_entity_poly.entity_id
_entity_poly.type
_entity_poly.pdbx_seq_one_letter_code
_entity_poly.pdbx_strand_id
1 'polypeptide(L)'
;IHDDFTFDDYITKTYGCEVHSFDPSIHLPDFRRGDSLWFHNLGLSGTTGKLGKWKVATLQDIFEHLNHTSRRLNILKMDIENSEWASLQNIIQTGALRNINQLHVEFH
;
A
#
# COMPACT_ATOMS: atom_id res chain seq x y z
N ILE A 1 -3.03 2.59 -8.71
CA ILE A 1 -2.76 1.51 -9.70
C ILE A 1 -4.04 1.35 -10.50
N HIS A 2 -3.93 1.07 -11.79
CA HIS A 2 -5.03 0.90 -12.75
C HIS A 2 -4.61 -0.15 -13.78
N ASP A 3 -4.20 -1.33 -13.31
CA ASP A 3 -3.58 -2.41 -14.10
C ASP A 3 -2.21 -2.05 -14.73
N ASP A 4 -1.61 -0.95 -14.28
CA ASP A 4 -0.24 -0.55 -14.62
C ASP A 4 0.71 -0.84 -13.44
N PHE A 5 1.66 -1.74 -13.67
CA PHE A 5 2.69 -2.17 -12.72
C PHE A 5 4.10 -1.67 -13.13
N THR A 6 4.21 -0.77 -14.11
CA THR A 6 5.51 -0.34 -14.66
C THR A 6 6.43 0.28 -13.61
N PHE A 7 5.89 1.09 -12.70
CA PHE A 7 6.65 1.65 -11.58
C PHE A 7 7.14 0.54 -10.63
N ASP A 8 6.25 -0.36 -10.22
CA ASP A 8 6.55 -1.47 -9.31
C ASP A 8 7.61 -2.41 -9.92
N ASP A 9 7.47 -2.76 -11.20
CA ASP A 9 8.44 -3.54 -11.97
C ASP A 9 9.79 -2.80 -12.08
N TYR A 10 9.79 -1.47 -12.23
CA TYR A 10 11.02 -0.68 -12.29
C TYR A 10 11.74 -0.65 -10.94
N ILE A 11 11.01 -0.48 -9.84
CA ILE A 11 11.56 -0.44 -8.48
C ILE A 11 12.20 -1.78 -8.11
N THR A 12 11.51 -2.90 -8.41
CA THR A 12 12.07 -4.23 -8.18
C THR A 12 13.33 -4.48 -9.01
N LYS A 13 13.32 -4.16 -10.32
CA LYS A 13 14.45 -4.40 -11.22
C LYS A 13 15.67 -3.52 -10.95
N THR A 14 15.44 -2.26 -10.57
CA THR A 14 16.51 -1.26 -10.42
C THR A 14 17.14 -1.32 -9.03
N TYR A 15 16.33 -1.55 -8.00
CA TYR A 15 16.77 -1.44 -6.60
C TYR A 15 16.69 -2.76 -5.82
N GLY A 16 16.17 -3.84 -6.42
CA GLY A 16 16.01 -5.12 -5.73
C GLY A 16 15.01 -5.07 -4.58
N CYS A 17 14.08 -4.11 -4.61
CA CYS A 17 13.11 -3.94 -3.53
C CYS A 17 12.11 -5.09 -3.46
N GLU A 18 11.68 -5.38 -2.23
CA GLU A 18 10.44 -6.07 -1.94
C GLU A 18 9.28 -5.08 -2.09
N VAL A 19 8.32 -5.38 -2.97
CA VAL A 19 7.23 -4.48 -3.35
C VAL A 19 5.89 -5.13 -3.09
N HIS A 20 5.01 -4.40 -2.41
CA HIS A 20 3.62 -4.78 -2.17
C HIS A 20 2.71 -3.73 -2.80
N SER A 21 1.99 -4.14 -3.84
CA SER A 21 1.05 -3.31 -4.59
C SER A 21 -0.37 -3.60 -4.12
N PHE A 22 -1.16 -2.56 -3.86
CA PHE A 22 -2.50 -2.67 -3.27
C PHE A 22 -3.50 -1.94 -4.14
N ASP A 23 -4.50 -2.65 -4.67
CA ASP A 23 -5.56 -2.03 -5.45
C ASP A 23 -6.79 -2.96 -5.55
N PRO A 24 -7.90 -2.64 -4.85
CA PRO A 24 -9.09 -3.47 -4.91
C PRO A 24 -9.88 -3.29 -6.21
N SER A 25 -9.58 -2.26 -7.02
CA SER A 25 -10.39 -1.82 -8.15
C SER A 25 -10.14 -2.56 -9.47
N ILE A 26 -9.00 -3.23 -9.62
CA ILE A 26 -8.64 -3.94 -10.88
C ILE A 26 -9.22 -5.36 -10.97
N HIS A 27 -10.01 -5.79 -9.99
CA HIS A 27 -10.76 -7.07 -10.00
C HIS A 27 -9.89 -8.33 -10.15
N LEU A 28 -8.60 -8.26 -9.82
CA LEU A 28 -7.72 -9.43 -9.77
C LEU A 28 -7.67 -10.01 -8.34
N PRO A 29 -7.52 -11.34 -8.16
CA PRO A 29 -7.19 -11.92 -6.86
C PRO A 29 -5.76 -11.56 -6.44
N ASP A 30 -5.37 -11.86 -5.20
CA ASP A 30 -3.97 -11.73 -4.78
C ASP A 30 -3.06 -12.61 -5.66
N PHE A 31 -1.93 -12.06 -6.11
CA PHE A 31 -0.96 -12.81 -6.89
C PHE A 31 0.46 -12.31 -6.66
N ARG A 32 1.44 -13.14 -7.05
CA ARG A 32 2.85 -12.77 -7.06
C ARG A 32 3.30 -12.53 -8.50
N ARG A 33 4.06 -11.46 -8.72
CA ARG A 33 4.61 -11.09 -10.02
C ARG A 33 6.13 -11.14 -9.95
N GLY A 34 6.74 -12.15 -10.54
CA GLY A 34 8.18 -12.39 -10.37
C GLY A 34 8.55 -12.73 -8.92
N ASP A 35 9.77 -12.40 -8.52
CA ASP A 35 10.32 -12.87 -7.24
C ASP A 35 10.11 -11.91 -6.07
N SER A 36 9.93 -10.61 -6.30
CA SER A 36 9.89 -9.62 -5.21
C SER A 36 8.71 -8.66 -5.28
N LEU A 37 7.66 -8.99 -6.04
CA LEU A 37 6.44 -8.19 -6.14
C LEU A 37 5.21 -9.02 -5.79
N TRP A 38 4.40 -8.51 -4.86
CA TRP A 38 3.12 -9.07 -4.47
C TRP A 38 2.01 -8.06 -4.73
N PHE A 39 0.95 -8.51 -5.38
CA PHE A 39 -0.28 -7.77 -5.54
C PHE A 39 -1.32 -8.26 -4.53
N HIS A 40 -2.04 -7.30 -3.94
CA HIS A 40 -3.09 -7.53 -2.95
C HIS A 40 -4.38 -6.85 -3.40
N ASN A 41 -5.47 -7.60 -3.48
CA ASN A 41 -6.83 -7.09 -3.64
C ASN A 41 -7.33 -6.54 -2.29
N LEU A 42 -6.76 -5.41 -1.89
CA LEU A 42 -6.99 -4.73 -0.63
C LEU A 42 -6.75 -3.24 -0.84
N GLY A 43 -7.66 -2.40 -0.35
CA GLY A 43 -7.48 -0.95 -0.32
C GLY A 43 -6.82 -0.46 0.97
N LEU A 44 -6.11 0.66 0.88
CA LEU A 44 -5.65 1.41 2.06
C LEU A 44 -6.75 2.39 2.50
N SER A 45 -7.04 2.47 3.79
CA SER A 45 -7.96 3.48 4.34
C SER A 45 -7.60 3.88 5.77
N GLY A 46 -8.34 4.85 6.33
CA GLY A 46 -8.21 5.24 7.74
C GLY A 46 -8.72 4.20 8.75
N THR A 47 -9.42 3.16 8.29
CA THR A 47 -9.96 2.06 9.10
C THR A 47 -9.80 0.71 8.41
N THR A 48 -9.99 -0.37 9.16
CA THR A 48 -10.01 -1.73 8.63
C THR A 48 -11.43 -2.26 8.58
N GLY A 49 -11.80 -2.89 7.46
CA GLY A 49 -13.12 -3.44 7.25
C GLY A 49 -13.55 -3.38 5.79
N LYS A 50 -14.72 -2.79 5.56
CA LYS A 50 -15.30 -2.62 4.22
C LYS A 50 -15.64 -1.17 3.95
N LEU A 51 -15.24 -0.66 2.78
CA LEU A 51 -15.67 0.62 2.24
C LEU A 51 -16.47 0.35 0.95
N GLY A 52 -17.79 0.40 1.06
CA GLY A 52 -18.68 -0.08 0.01
C GLY A 52 -18.44 -1.56 -0.28
N LYS A 53 -18.05 -1.89 -1.51
CA LYS A 53 -17.70 -3.26 -1.93
C LYS A 53 -16.24 -3.64 -1.69
N TRP A 54 -15.39 -2.69 -1.32
CA TRP A 54 -13.95 -2.89 -1.22
C TRP A 54 -13.56 -3.36 0.19
N LYS A 55 -12.67 -4.36 0.25
CA LYS A 55 -11.97 -4.70 1.50
C LYS A 55 -10.88 -3.65 1.70
N VAL A 56 -10.80 -3.08 2.88
CA VAL A 56 -9.83 -2.04 3.22
C VAL A 56 -9.13 -2.33 4.54
N ALA A 57 -7.92 -1.82 4.70
CA ALA A 57 -7.13 -1.91 5.93
C ALA A 57 -6.39 -0.61 6.21
N THR A 58 -6.07 -0.37 7.48
CA THR A 58 -5.10 0.66 7.87
C THR A 58 -3.68 0.25 7.45
N LEU A 59 -2.75 1.20 7.36
CA LEU A 59 -1.35 0.89 7.09
C LEU A 59 -0.74 0.01 8.20
N GLN A 60 -1.16 0.23 9.45
CA GLN A 60 -0.68 -0.55 10.58
C GLN A 60 -1.08 -2.03 10.45
N ASP A 61 -2.35 -2.31 10.13
CA ASP A 61 -2.84 -3.68 9.95
C ASP A 61 -2.17 -4.36 8.75
N ILE A 62 -1.87 -3.59 7.69
CA ILE A 62 -1.08 -4.09 6.56
C ILE A 62 0.33 -4.47 7.03
N PHE A 63 1.00 -3.64 7.83
CA PHE A 63 2.31 -3.98 8.38
C PHE A 63 2.26 -5.21 9.28
N GLU A 64 1.22 -5.37 10.09
CA GLU A 64 1.04 -6.56 10.93
C GLU A 64 0.85 -7.82 10.07
N HIS A 65 -0.03 -7.79 9.07
CA HIS A 65 -0.27 -8.93 8.18
C HIS A 65 0.97 -9.34 7.38
N LEU A 66 1.83 -8.39 7.02
CA LEU A 66 3.07 -8.67 6.30
C LEU A 66 4.25 -8.97 7.22
N ASN A 67 4.09 -8.92 8.55
CA ASN A 67 5.18 -8.99 9.54
C ASN A 67 6.24 -7.88 9.35
N HIS A 68 5.81 -6.68 8.95
CA HIS A 68 6.64 -5.50 8.68
C HIS A 68 6.66 -4.48 9.82
N THR A 69 6.03 -4.76 10.96
CA THR A 69 5.93 -3.82 12.10
C THR A 69 7.27 -3.33 12.64
N SER A 70 8.32 -4.17 12.56
CA SER A 70 9.69 -3.83 12.99
C SER A 70 10.60 -3.41 11.84
N ARG A 71 10.06 -3.22 10.63
CA ARG A 71 10.81 -2.82 9.42
C ARG A 71 10.58 -1.35 9.14
N ARG A 72 11.58 -0.73 8.51
CA ARG A 72 11.48 0.63 7.97
C ARG A 72 11.05 0.56 6.52
N LEU A 73 9.97 1.24 6.16
CA LEU A 73 9.47 1.31 4.79
C LEU A 73 10.24 2.38 4.01
N ASN A 74 10.85 2.00 2.89
CA ASN A 74 11.62 2.93 2.07
C ASN A 74 10.73 3.90 1.30
N ILE A 75 9.65 3.41 0.69
CA ILE A 75 8.76 4.21 -0.16
C ILE A 75 7.32 3.80 0.16
N LEU A 76 6.50 4.79 0.51
CA LEU A 76 5.04 4.67 0.49
C LEU A 76 4.51 5.55 -0.64
N LYS A 77 3.97 4.94 -1.70
CA LYS A 77 3.25 5.62 -2.78
C LYS A 77 1.75 5.44 -2.56
N MET A 78 1.01 6.54 -2.50
CA MET A 78 -0.44 6.57 -2.29
C MET A 78 -1.11 7.37 -3.40
N ASP A 79 -2.04 6.70 -4.04
CA ASP A 79 -2.93 7.19 -5.08
C ASP A 79 -4.14 6.23 -4.95
N ILE A 80 -5.10 6.63 -4.12
CA ILE A 80 -6.12 5.73 -3.52
C ILE A 80 -7.53 6.34 -3.52
N GLU A 81 -7.80 7.24 -4.46
CA GLU A 81 -9.12 7.75 -4.82
C GLU A 81 -9.99 8.17 -3.62
N ASN A 82 -9.71 9.35 -3.05
CA ASN A 82 -10.43 10.01 -1.95
C ASN A 82 -10.20 9.40 -0.55
N SER A 83 -9.40 8.35 -0.42
CA SER A 83 -9.06 7.76 0.89
C SER A 83 -7.78 8.34 1.51
N GLU A 84 -7.11 9.29 0.85
CA GLU A 84 -5.81 9.83 1.24
C GLU A 84 -5.86 10.52 2.60
N TRP A 85 -6.82 11.42 2.80
CA TRP A 85 -6.93 12.18 4.05
C TRP A 85 -7.16 11.28 5.26
N ALA A 86 -8.13 10.37 5.18
CA ALA A 86 -8.42 9.45 6.26
C ALA A 86 -7.22 8.52 6.56
N SER A 87 -6.54 8.04 5.52
CA SER A 87 -5.35 7.18 5.66
C SER A 87 -4.19 7.94 6.30
N LEU A 88 -3.90 9.16 5.85
CA LEU A 88 -2.81 9.98 6.40
C LEU A 88 -3.07 10.37 7.85
N GLN A 89 -4.31 10.71 8.22
CA GLN A 89 -4.68 10.97 9.61
C GLN A 89 -4.39 9.75 10.49
N ASN A 90 -4.78 8.56 10.05
CA ASN A 90 -4.48 7.31 10.76
C ASN A 90 -2.97 7.05 10.86
N ILE A 91 -2.23 7.20 9.76
CA ILE A 91 -0.76 7.01 9.70
C ILE A 91 -0.03 7.96 10.66
N ILE A 92 -0.50 9.20 10.80
CA ILE A 92 0.06 10.18 11.73
C ILE A 92 -0.30 9.80 13.17
N GLN A 93 -1.56 9.49 13.46
CA GLN A 93 -2.05 9.17 14.80
C GLN A 93 -1.41 7.91 15.38
N THR A 94 -1.18 6.89 14.56
CA THR A 94 -0.51 5.64 14.94
C THR A 94 1.02 5.79 15.05
N GLY A 95 1.58 6.91 14.57
CA GLY A 95 3.02 7.13 14.52
C GLY A 95 3.74 6.32 13.43
N ALA A 96 3.01 5.63 12.55
CA ALA A 96 3.55 4.83 11.45
C ALA A 96 4.44 5.65 10.51
N LEU A 97 4.16 6.96 10.38
CA LEU A 97 4.97 7.89 9.58
C LEU A 97 6.46 7.90 9.96
N ARG A 98 6.80 7.63 11.23
CA ARG A 98 8.20 7.60 11.71
C ARG A 98 9.03 6.49 11.06
N ASN A 99 8.37 5.45 10.57
CA ASN A 99 9.01 4.30 9.94
C ASN A 99 9.03 4.39 8.41
N ILE A 100 8.65 5.54 7.83
CA ILE A 100 8.59 5.75 6.38
C ILE A 100 9.68 6.74 5.96
N ASN A 101 10.51 6.39 4.97
CA ASN A 101 11.57 7.27 4.46
C ASN A 101 11.05 8.28 3.45
N GLN A 102 10.27 7.82 2.47
CA GLN A 102 9.73 8.65 1.41
C GLN A 102 8.23 8.39 1.29
N LEU A 103 7.47 9.48 1.26
CA LEU A 103 6.02 9.47 1.12
C LEU A 103 5.67 10.22 -0.15
N HIS A 104 5.03 9.53 -1.09
CA HIS A 104 4.52 10.09 -2.34
C HIS A 104 3.00 9.97 -2.30
N VAL A 105 2.28 11.09 -2.35
CA VAL A 105 0.83 11.12 -2.29
C VAL A 105 0.29 11.95 -3.44
N GLU A 106 -0.66 11.40 -4.17
CA GLU A 106 -1.54 12.13 -5.06
C GLU A 106 -2.86 12.38 -4.34
N PHE A 107 -3.26 13.65 -4.23
CA PHE A 107 -4.53 14.01 -3.61
C PHE A 107 -5.60 14.20 -4.67
N HIS A 108 -6.75 13.59 -4.44
CA HIS A 108 -7.96 13.72 -5.23
C HIS A 108 -8.93 14.72 -4.59
#